data_AF-A0A7K1SG77-F1
#
_entry.id   AF-A0A7K1SG77-F1
#
_cell.length_a   1.000
_cell.length_b   1.000
_cell.length_c   1.000
_cell.angle_alpha   90.00
_cell.angle_beta   90.00
_cell.angle_gamma   90.00
#
_symmetry.space_group_name_H-M   'P 1'
#
loop_
_entity.id
_entity.type
_entity.pdbx_description
1 polymer ?
#
loop_
_entity_poly.entity_id
_entity_poly.type
_entity_poly.pdbx_seq_one_letter_code
_entity_poly.pdbx_strand_id
1 'polypeptide(L)'
;MALGTQLIRIRRTTDGQVLYLATTSRNTADYPLNSAGQAAFEAAASSGSFTLTVDNGAVIPAGTIPPLIKPGAINNSPFSQKIQAEDAAGTGTASGSSGDSNVRGPYSKNTDYLTYTVTGAPATASNYSLALRYQTNTQAAGIASLIINGGTPVDFPIEGTDGGMRTYNATISLTPGNNTIRIQGKSGAAFFQDYIIVTRAAG
;
A
#
# COMPACT_ATOMS: atom_id res chain seq x y z
N MET A 1 -8.10 17.27 34.50
CA MET A 1 -6.87 16.87 33.78
C MET A 1 -6.91 17.52 32.41
N ALA A 2 -5.87 18.23 32.00
CA ALA A 2 -5.82 18.88 30.69
C ALA A 2 -4.75 18.22 29.83
N LEU A 3 -5.17 17.58 28.74
CA LEU A 3 -4.28 17.15 27.67
C LEU A 3 -4.14 18.32 26.70
N GLY A 4 -2.90 18.78 26.47
CA GLY A 4 -2.60 19.86 25.53
C GLY A 4 -1.68 19.38 24.42
N THR A 5 -1.91 19.85 23.19
CA THR A 5 -0.98 19.62 22.07
C THR A 5 0.27 20.48 22.28
N GLN A 6 1.44 19.85 22.27
CA GLN A 6 2.74 20.48 22.44
C GLN A 6 3.53 20.38 21.14
N LEU A 7 4.03 21.52 20.65
CA LEU A 7 4.96 21.59 19.53
C LEU A 7 6.37 21.18 20.00
N ILE A 8 7.00 20.29 19.25
CA ILE A 8 8.36 19.79 19.44
C ILE A 8 9.20 20.17 18.22
N ARG A 9 10.44 20.62 18.46
CA ARG A 9 11.42 20.89 17.40
C ARG A 9 12.51 19.83 17.49
N ILE A 10 12.63 18.97 16.48
CA ILE A 10 13.73 18.01 16.43
C ILE A 10 14.98 18.72 15.94
N ARG A 11 16.05 18.62 16.72
CA ARG A 11 17.32 19.30 16.46
C ARG A 11 18.46 18.31 16.38
N ARG A 12 19.43 18.58 15.52
CA ARG A 12 20.71 17.88 15.53
C ARG A 12 21.55 18.41 16.70
N THR A 13 22.09 17.52 17.51
CA THR A 13 22.86 17.86 18.71
C THR A 13 24.19 18.56 18.40
N THR A 14 24.77 18.33 17.22
CA THR A 14 26.09 18.86 16.86
C THR A 14 26.10 20.35 16.52
N ASP A 15 25.01 20.87 15.95
CA ASP A 15 24.93 22.25 15.43
C ASP A 15 23.66 22.99 15.88
N GLY A 16 22.75 22.33 16.60
CA GLY A 16 21.47 22.89 17.02
C GLY A 16 20.47 23.11 15.89
N GLN A 17 20.77 22.67 14.66
CA GLN A 17 19.91 22.87 13.49
C GLN A 17 18.56 22.17 13.72
N VAL A 18 17.47 22.91 13.54
CA VAL A 18 16.12 22.33 13.51
C VAL A 18 15.96 21.55 12.20
N LEU A 19 15.71 20.25 12.31
CA LEU A 19 15.57 19.35 11.16
C LEU A 19 14.12 19.30 10.69
N TYR A 20 13.18 19.19 11.64
CA TYR A 20 11.74 19.18 11.37
C TYR A 20 10.93 19.45 12.65
N LEU A 21 9.64 19.72 12.46
CA LEU A 21 8.67 19.96 13.53
C LEU A 21 7.83 18.71 13.75
N ALA A 22 7.41 18.49 15.00
CA ALA A 22 6.45 17.47 15.37
C ALA A 22 5.54 17.96 16.50
N THR A 23 4.46 17.25 16.76
CA THR A 23 3.55 17.50 17.87
C THR A 23 3.38 16.24 18.71
N THR A 24 3.02 16.43 19.98
CA THR A 24 2.64 15.35 20.90
C THR A 24 1.60 15.87 21.89
N SER A 25 0.96 14.97 22.64
CA SER A 25 0.11 15.34 23.77
C SER A 25 0.93 15.40 25.06
N ARG A 26 0.80 16.51 25.79
CA ARG A 26 1.36 16.68 27.13
C ARG A 26 0.25 16.48 28.16
N ASN A 27 0.47 15.56 29.11
CA ASN A 27 -0.34 15.45 30.31
C ASN A 27 0.20 16.39 31.39
N THR A 28 -0.57 17.40 31.78
CA THR A 28 -0.13 18.37 32.79
C THR A 28 -0.15 17.83 34.22
N ALA A 29 -0.70 16.64 34.46
CA ALA A 29 -0.59 15.94 35.75
C ALA A 29 0.83 15.36 35.93
N ASP A 30 1.38 14.76 34.87
CA ASP A 30 2.72 14.15 34.89
C ASP A 30 3.82 15.19 34.59
N TYR A 31 3.50 16.18 33.75
CA TYR A 31 4.41 17.24 33.33
C TYR A 31 3.79 18.63 33.57
N PRO A 32 3.77 19.12 34.82
CA PRO A 32 3.16 20.40 35.18
C PRO A 32 3.67 21.59 34.36
N LEU A 33 2.85 22.62 34.16
CA LEU A 33 3.22 23.85 33.44
C LEU A 33 4.08 24.79 34.29
N ASN A 34 5.18 24.27 34.82
CA ASN A 34 6.21 25.00 35.56
C ASN A 34 7.60 24.56 35.05
N SER A 35 8.66 25.19 35.53
CA SER A 35 10.02 24.92 35.07
C SER A 35 10.45 23.45 35.26
N ALA A 36 10.06 22.82 36.37
CA ALA A 36 10.39 21.42 36.65
C ALA A 36 9.68 20.45 35.69
N GLY A 37 8.37 20.65 35.47
CA GLY A 37 7.61 19.84 34.53
C GLY A 37 8.02 20.05 33.07
N GLN A 38 8.46 21.26 32.70
CA GLN A 38 9.05 21.52 31.39
C GLN A 38 10.36 20.74 31.18
N ALA A 39 11.29 20.79 32.15
CA ALA A 39 12.54 20.06 32.06
C ALA A 39 12.33 18.54 31.99
N ALA A 40 11.40 18.00 32.79
CA ALA A 40 11.04 16.58 32.76
C ALA A 40 10.42 16.17 31.40
N PHE A 41 9.56 17.02 30.84
CA PHE A 41 8.96 16.79 29.53
C PHE A 41 10.00 16.79 28.41
N GLU A 42 10.93 17.75 28.42
CA GLU A 42 12.02 17.83 27.43
C GLU A 42 12.95 16.62 27.51
N ALA A 43 13.29 16.16 28.72
CA ALA A 43 14.07 14.95 28.92
C ALA A 43 13.35 13.71 28.35
N ALA A 44 12.05 13.55 28.66
CA ALA A 44 11.24 12.44 28.16
C ALA A 44 11.07 12.47 26.63
N ALA A 45 10.89 13.66 26.03
CA ALA A 45 10.83 13.80 24.58
C ALA A 45 12.17 13.46 23.92
N SER A 46 13.28 13.86 24.53
CA SER A 46 14.63 13.56 24.04
C SER A 46 14.98 12.07 24.15
N SER A 47 14.42 11.36 25.14
CA SER A 47 14.55 9.90 25.26
C SER A 47 13.56 9.12 24.40
N GLY A 48 12.70 9.79 23.63
CA GLY A 48 11.73 9.15 22.75
C GLY A 48 10.48 8.62 23.46
N SER A 49 10.16 9.06 24.67
CA SER A 49 9.06 8.52 25.48
C SER A 49 7.66 8.83 24.96
N PHE A 50 7.53 9.66 23.92
CA PHE A 50 6.25 10.06 23.34
C PHE A 50 6.11 9.59 21.90
N THR A 51 4.86 9.30 21.52
CA THR A 51 4.49 9.25 20.11
C THR A 51 4.48 10.68 19.56
N LEU A 52 5.23 10.93 18.49
CA LEU A 52 5.30 12.24 17.83
C LEU A 52 4.63 12.18 16.46
N THR A 53 3.82 13.19 16.15
CA THR A 53 3.27 13.41 14.81
C THR A 53 4.05 14.52 14.13
N VAL A 54 4.82 14.17 13.11
CA VAL A 54 5.62 15.11 12.32
C VAL A 54 4.68 16.05 11.53
N ASP A 55 5.12 17.26 11.23
CA ASP A 55 4.38 18.26 10.43
C ASP A 55 3.87 17.76 9.06
N ASN A 56 4.44 16.68 8.53
CA ASN A 56 4.00 15.99 7.31
C ASN A 56 3.08 14.78 7.57
N GLY A 57 2.59 14.62 8.80
CA GLY A 57 1.71 13.52 9.22
C GLY A 57 2.41 12.20 9.54
N ALA A 58 3.75 12.11 9.39
CA ALA A 58 4.48 10.91 9.77
C ALA A 58 4.44 10.67 11.28
N VAL A 59 4.41 9.41 11.70
CA VAL A 59 4.38 9.03 13.13
C VAL A 59 5.74 8.47 13.54
N ILE A 60 6.31 9.04 14.60
CA ILE A 60 7.45 8.46 15.33
C ILE A 60 6.86 7.80 16.59
N PRO A 61 6.90 6.47 16.72
CA PRO A 61 6.29 5.79 17.87
C PRO A 61 7.07 6.04 19.16
N ALA A 62 6.37 6.04 20.30
CA ALA A 62 7.02 6.06 21.62
C ALA A 62 8.04 4.92 21.77
N GLY A 63 9.10 5.18 22.52
CA GLY A 63 10.29 4.32 22.62
C GLY A 63 11.32 4.55 21.51
N THR A 64 11.06 5.47 20.56
CA THR A 64 11.97 5.78 19.45
C THR A 64 12.62 7.14 19.64
N ILE A 65 13.95 7.19 19.64
CA ILE A 65 14.67 8.47 19.56
C ILE A 65 14.39 9.08 18.18
N PRO A 66 13.90 10.34 18.11
CA PRO A 66 13.57 10.98 16.84
C PRO A 66 14.76 10.95 15.86
N PRO A 67 14.58 10.43 14.63
CA PRO A 67 15.68 10.29 13.68
C PRO A 67 16.19 11.65 13.18
N LEU A 68 17.45 11.69 12.74
CA LEU A 68 18.01 12.90 12.13
C LEU A 68 17.50 13.14 10.69
N ILE A 69 16.95 12.11 10.06
CA ILE A 69 16.30 12.22 8.75
C ILE A 69 14.80 12.28 8.99
N LYS A 70 14.16 13.32 8.45
CA LYS A 70 12.70 13.52 8.57
C LYS A 70 11.97 12.28 8.02
N PRO A 71 11.13 11.61 8.83
CA PRO A 71 10.31 10.50 8.34
C PRO A 71 9.41 10.94 7.17
N GLY A 72 9.24 10.07 6.18
CA GLY A 72 8.36 10.33 5.04
C GLY A 72 6.90 10.48 5.48
N ALA A 73 6.17 11.40 4.84
CA ALA A 73 4.75 11.61 5.09
C ALA A 73 4.00 10.28 4.91
N ILE A 74 3.11 9.92 5.84
CA ILE A 74 2.14 8.87 5.52
C ILE A 74 1.05 9.55 4.71
N ASN A 75 1.11 9.41 3.38
CA ASN A 75 -0.01 9.78 2.52
C ASN A 75 -1.16 8.79 2.83
N ASN A 76 -1.98 9.16 3.81
CA ASN A 76 -3.17 8.44 4.26
C ASN A 76 -4.37 8.70 3.36
N SER A 77 -4.17 9.23 2.15
CA SER A 77 -5.27 9.36 1.20
C SER A 77 -5.77 7.97 0.81
N PRO A 78 -7.10 7.76 0.78
CA PRO A 78 -7.65 6.55 0.19
C PRO A 78 -7.21 6.47 -1.27
N PHE A 79 -6.93 5.25 -1.72
CA PHE A 79 -6.51 4.96 -3.09
C PHE A 79 -7.49 3.96 -3.69
N SER A 80 -7.88 4.19 -4.94
CA SER A 80 -8.70 3.26 -5.72
C SER A 80 -8.41 3.44 -7.20
N GLN A 81 -8.05 2.36 -7.89
CA GLN A 81 -7.89 2.35 -9.34
C GLN A 81 -8.48 1.06 -9.89
N LYS A 82 -9.35 1.18 -10.89
CA LYS A 82 -9.84 0.08 -11.71
C LYS A 82 -9.13 0.13 -13.06
N ILE A 83 -8.63 -1.01 -13.53
CA ILE A 83 -7.91 -1.11 -14.79
C ILE A 83 -8.45 -2.32 -15.55
N GLN A 84 -8.98 -2.07 -16.74
CA GLN A 84 -9.53 -3.11 -17.61
C GLN A 84 -8.42 -3.94 -18.25
N ALA A 85 -8.66 -5.22 -18.50
CA ALA A 85 -7.69 -6.13 -19.10
C ALA A 85 -7.36 -5.77 -20.55
N GLU A 86 -8.30 -5.16 -21.26
CA GLU A 86 -8.15 -4.69 -22.63
C GLU A 86 -7.16 -3.52 -22.74
N ASP A 87 -7.02 -2.74 -21.67
CA ASP A 87 -6.08 -1.61 -21.59
C ASP A 87 -4.69 -2.03 -21.07
N ALA A 88 -4.56 -3.26 -20.57
CA ALA A 88 -3.31 -3.79 -20.04
C ALA A 88 -2.35 -4.24 -21.16
N ALA A 89 -1.05 -4.16 -20.92
CA ALA A 89 -0.05 -4.62 -21.88
C ALA A 89 0.22 -6.12 -21.70
N GLY A 90 0.32 -6.89 -22.79
CA GLY A 90 0.62 -8.32 -22.70
C GLY A 90 0.06 -9.13 -23.86
N THR A 91 -0.13 -10.42 -23.61
CA THR A 91 -0.63 -11.40 -24.58
C THR A 91 -2.15 -11.55 -24.49
N GLY A 92 -2.70 -12.52 -25.23
CA GLY A 92 -4.13 -12.80 -25.22
C GLY A 92 -4.92 -11.86 -26.11
N THR A 93 -6.03 -12.36 -26.62
CA THR A 93 -6.94 -11.63 -27.51
C THR A 93 -8.04 -11.00 -26.67
N ALA A 94 -8.36 -9.73 -26.92
CA ALA A 94 -9.49 -9.06 -26.30
C ALA A 94 -10.77 -9.48 -27.01
N SER A 95 -11.84 -9.74 -26.25
CA SER A 95 -13.16 -10.03 -26.82
C SER A 95 -13.87 -8.79 -27.38
N GLY A 96 -13.38 -7.58 -27.07
CA GLY A 96 -13.95 -6.32 -27.51
C GLY A 96 -13.20 -5.10 -26.97
N SER A 97 -13.86 -3.94 -27.00
CA SER A 97 -13.37 -2.70 -26.39
C SER A 97 -13.33 -2.79 -24.87
N SER A 98 -12.52 -1.94 -24.24
CA SER A 98 -12.42 -1.83 -22.77
C SER A 98 -13.78 -1.71 -22.07
N GLY A 99 -14.04 -2.59 -21.10
CA GLY A 99 -15.28 -2.57 -20.30
C GLY A 99 -15.62 -3.90 -19.62
N ASP A 100 -16.46 -3.83 -18.59
CA ASP A 100 -16.79 -4.88 -17.60
C ASP A 100 -17.47 -6.18 -18.12
N SER A 101 -17.68 -6.27 -19.43
CA SER A 101 -18.31 -7.41 -20.11
C SER A 101 -17.38 -8.07 -21.12
N ASN A 102 -16.16 -7.53 -21.26
CA ASN A 102 -15.14 -8.08 -22.11
C ASN A 102 -14.05 -8.73 -21.27
N VAL A 103 -13.37 -9.67 -21.88
CA VAL A 103 -12.26 -10.36 -21.26
C VAL A 103 -11.12 -10.48 -22.25
N ARG A 104 -9.92 -10.64 -21.72
CA ARG A 104 -8.72 -10.91 -22.50
C ARG A 104 -8.11 -12.24 -22.06
N GLY A 105 -7.65 -13.04 -23.00
CA GLY A 105 -7.05 -14.35 -22.74
C GLY A 105 -6.98 -15.21 -24.00
N PRO A 106 -6.85 -16.54 -23.88
CA PRO A 106 -6.66 -17.32 -22.65
C PRO A 106 -5.23 -17.19 -22.07
N TYR A 107 -5.09 -17.47 -20.77
CA TYR A 107 -3.79 -17.59 -20.09
C TYR A 107 -3.68 -18.93 -19.35
N SER A 108 -2.67 -19.75 -19.67
CA SER A 108 -2.47 -21.05 -19.00
C SER A 108 -1.01 -21.40 -18.68
N LYS A 109 -0.05 -20.65 -19.22
CA LYS A 109 1.39 -20.80 -18.97
C LYS A 109 2.06 -19.45 -18.73
N ASN A 110 3.29 -19.46 -18.22
CA ASN A 110 4.03 -18.26 -17.81
C ASN A 110 4.33 -17.26 -18.94
N THR A 111 4.23 -17.67 -20.20
CA THR A 111 4.33 -16.79 -21.36
C THR A 111 3.04 -16.04 -21.66
N ASP A 112 1.93 -16.44 -21.06
CA ASP A 112 0.62 -15.82 -21.29
C ASP A 112 0.31 -14.91 -20.11
N TYR A 113 0.34 -13.60 -20.31
CA TYR A 113 0.26 -12.63 -19.23
C TYR A 113 -0.39 -11.31 -19.64
N LEU A 114 -0.86 -10.59 -18.63
CA LEU A 114 -1.12 -9.16 -18.69
C LEU A 114 -0.30 -8.44 -17.62
N THR A 115 0.14 -7.23 -17.95
CA THR A 115 0.81 -6.29 -17.05
C THR A 115 -0.04 -5.02 -16.96
N TYR A 116 -0.60 -4.80 -15.78
CA TYR A 116 -1.40 -3.64 -15.43
C TYR A 116 -0.51 -2.56 -14.85
N THR A 117 -0.72 -1.31 -15.27
CA THR A 117 -0.01 -0.15 -14.74
C THR A 117 -0.88 0.55 -13.70
N VAL A 118 -0.47 0.48 -12.44
CA VAL A 118 -1.09 1.22 -11.34
C VAL A 118 -0.35 2.54 -11.18
N THR A 119 -1.06 3.66 -11.20
CA THR A 119 -0.45 5.00 -11.19
C THR A 119 -0.81 5.78 -9.94
N GLY A 120 0.14 6.55 -9.41
CA GLY A 120 -0.13 7.46 -8.31
C GLY A 120 -0.44 6.79 -6.97
N ALA A 121 0.13 5.61 -6.71
CA ALA A 121 0.04 4.99 -5.39
C ALA A 121 0.62 5.96 -4.32
N PRO A 122 -0.08 6.23 -3.21
CA PRO A 122 0.28 7.32 -2.31
C PRO A 122 1.51 7.05 -1.44
N ALA A 123 1.76 5.80 -1.07
CA ALA A 123 2.78 5.43 -0.08
C ALA A 123 3.33 4.03 -0.31
N THR A 124 4.54 3.77 0.22
CA THR A 124 5.03 2.40 0.39
C THR A 124 4.19 1.72 1.46
N ALA A 125 3.41 0.71 1.09
CA ALA A 125 2.64 -0.06 2.05
C ALA A 125 2.34 -1.46 1.54
N SER A 126 2.17 -2.40 2.47
CA SER A 126 1.87 -3.82 2.22
C SER A 126 0.40 -4.16 2.51
N ASN A 127 -0.48 -3.16 2.46
CA ASN A 127 -1.91 -3.29 2.77
C ASN A 127 -2.82 -2.81 1.64
N TYR A 128 -2.32 -2.77 0.40
CA TYR A 128 -3.19 -2.55 -0.76
C TYR A 128 -3.97 -3.83 -1.03
N SER A 129 -5.27 -3.72 -1.26
CA SER A 129 -6.11 -4.81 -1.71
C SER A 129 -6.12 -4.86 -3.23
N LEU A 130 -5.92 -6.05 -3.79
CA LEU A 130 -6.06 -6.37 -5.20
C LEU A 130 -7.26 -7.30 -5.37
N ALA A 131 -8.20 -6.92 -6.23
CA ALA A 131 -9.26 -7.79 -6.70
C ALA A 131 -9.08 -8.00 -8.21
N LEU A 132 -8.79 -9.23 -8.63
CA LEU A 132 -8.80 -9.66 -10.03
C LEU A 132 -10.16 -10.28 -10.35
N ARG A 133 -10.89 -9.72 -11.32
CA ARG A 133 -12.05 -10.39 -11.92
C ARG A 133 -11.61 -11.20 -13.13
N TYR A 134 -12.02 -12.45 -13.18
CA TYR A 134 -11.65 -13.39 -14.23
C TYR A 134 -12.76 -14.39 -14.53
N GLN A 135 -12.63 -15.08 -15.65
CA GLN A 135 -13.51 -16.15 -16.10
C GLN A 135 -12.68 -17.38 -16.50
N THR A 136 -13.25 -18.57 -16.29
CA THR A 136 -12.76 -19.82 -16.88
C THR A 136 -13.90 -20.46 -17.66
N ASN A 137 -13.60 -21.10 -18.79
CA ASN A 137 -14.59 -21.77 -19.65
C ASN A 137 -14.59 -23.29 -19.44
N THR A 138 -14.28 -23.71 -18.22
CA THR A 138 -14.24 -25.10 -17.79
C THR A 138 -14.45 -25.16 -16.28
N GLN A 139 -14.86 -26.33 -15.77
CA GLN A 139 -14.95 -26.62 -14.34
C GLN A 139 -13.59 -27.00 -13.73
N ALA A 140 -12.56 -27.24 -14.55
CA ALA A 140 -11.23 -27.53 -14.05
C ALA A 140 -10.59 -26.31 -13.38
N ALA A 141 -9.85 -26.54 -12.30
CA ALA A 141 -9.05 -25.52 -11.63
C ALA A 141 -7.71 -25.29 -12.35
N GLY A 142 -7.07 -24.16 -12.05
CA GLY A 142 -5.75 -23.81 -12.55
C GLY A 142 -4.91 -23.08 -11.52
N ILE A 143 -3.70 -22.70 -11.91
CA ILE A 143 -2.78 -21.88 -11.14
C ILE A 143 -2.35 -20.72 -12.02
N ALA A 144 -2.38 -19.52 -11.45
CA ALA A 144 -1.81 -18.31 -12.01
C ALA A 144 -0.72 -17.79 -11.07
N SER A 145 0.09 -16.85 -11.54
CA SER A 145 1.09 -16.15 -10.72
C SER A 145 0.90 -14.65 -10.78
N LEU A 146 1.05 -14.00 -9.64
CA LEU A 146 1.05 -12.56 -9.43
C LEU A 146 2.50 -12.08 -9.25
N ILE A 147 2.90 -11.05 -9.99
CA ILE A 147 4.25 -10.45 -9.92
C ILE A 147 4.10 -8.95 -9.79
N ILE A 148 4.59 -8.38 -8.69
CA ILE A 148 4.55 -6.94 -8.43
C ILE A 148 5.93 -6.33 -8.71
N ASN A 149 5.98 -5.29 -9.53
CA ASN A 149 7.21 -4.56 -9.87
C ASN A 149 8.39 -5.46 -10.30
N GLY A 150 8.10 -6.54 -11.03
CA GLY A 150 9.12 -7.50 -11.49
C GLY A 150 9.72 -8.38 -10.38
N GLY A 151 9.12 -8.40 -9.18
CA GLY A 151 9.56 -9.22 -8.06
C GLY A 151 9.28 -10.72 -8.22
N THR A 152 9.42 -11.46 -7.12
CA THR A 152 9.19 -12.91 -7.11
C THR A 152 7.71 -13.23 -7.41
N PRO A 153 7.42 -14.18 -8.31
CA PRO A 153 6.06 -14.63 -8.55
C PRO A 153 5.44 -15.28 -7.31
N VAL A 154 4.20 -14.89 -6.99
CA VAL A 154 3.36 -15.52 -5.97
C VAL A 154 2.23 -16.26 -6.67
N ASP A 155 2.16 -17.57 -6.48
CA ASP A 155 1.12 -18.39 -7.10
C ASP A 155 -0.21 -18.26 -6.36
N PHE A 156 -1.30 -18.36 -7.11
CA PHE A 156 -2.64 -18.41 -6.57
C PHE A 156 -3.56 -19.32 -7.38
N PRO A 157 -4.56 -19.94 -6.74
CA PRO A 157 -5.49 -20.82 -7.44
C PRO A 157 -6.46 -20.02 -8.30
N ILE A 158 -6.80 -20.61 -9.45
CA ILE A 158 -7.88 -20.18 -10.32
C ILE A 158 -9.00 -21.22 -10.22
N GLU A 159 -10.21 -20.75 -9.93
CA GLU A 159 -11.40 -21.59 -9.83
C GLU A 159 -12.02 -21.84 -11.22
N GLY A 160 -12.46 -23.09 -11.44
CA GLY A 160 -13.27 -23.47 -12.60
C GLY A 160 -14.73 -23.06 -12.41
N THR A 161 -15.36 -22.48 -13.43
CA THR A 161 -16.78 -22.07 -13.36
C THR A 161 -17.52 -22.07 -14.70
N ASP A 162 -16.96 -22.66 -15.75
CA ASP A 162 -17.65 -22.87 -17.04
C ASP A 162 -18.44 -21.66 -17.57
N GLY A 163 -17.73 -20.55 -17.79
CA GLY A 163 -18.27 -19.29 -18.31
C GLY A 163 -18.64 -18.27 -17.22
N GLY A 164 -18.71 -18.69 -15.96
CA GLY A 164 -18.96 -17.78 -14.84
C GLY A 164 -17.80 -16.81 -14.56
N MET A 165 -18.13 -15.67 -13.96
CA MET A 165 -17.13 -14.75 -13.42
C MET A 165 -16.74 -15.13 -11.99
N ARG A 166 -15.48 -14.92 -11.64
CA ARG A 166 -14.91 -15.09 -10.30
C ARG A 166 -14.03 -13.89 -9.96
N THR A 167 -13.83 -13.71 -8.66
CA THR A 167 -12.92 -12.68 -8.14
C THR A 167 -11.89 -13.33 -7.24
N TYR A 168 -10.63 -13.16 -7.59
CA TYR A 168 -9.52 -13.48 -6.69
C TYR A 168 -9.11 -12.21 -5.94
N ASN A 169 -8.95 -12.32 -4.62
CA ASN A 169 -8.52 -11.22 -3.77
C ASN A 169 -7.15 -11.51 -3.16
N ALA A 170 -6.29 -10.49 -3.11
CA ALA A 170 -4.97 -10.57 -2.48
C ALA A 170 -4.60 -9.26 -1.82
N THR A 171 -3.72 -9.33 -0.81
CA THR A 171 -3.04 -8.16 -0.27
C THR A 171 -1.68 -8.03 -0.94
N ILE A 172 -1.36 -6.85 -1.46
CA ILE A 172 -0.13 -6.57 -2.20
C ILE A 172 0.65 -5.40 -1.58
N SER A 173 1.94 -5.34 -1.94
CA SER A 173 2.82 -4.24 -1.57
C SER A 173 3.11 -3.33 -2.76
N LEU A 174 2.86 -2.03 -2.64
CA LEU A 174 3.20 -1.03 -3.66
C LEU A 174 4.16 -0.01 -3.10
N THR A 175 4.91 0.65 -3.98
CA THR A 175 5.72 1.85 -3.67
C THR A 175 5.01 3.12 -4.13
N PRO A 176 5.39 4.32 -3.66
CA PRO A 176 4.79 5.57 -4.11
C PRO A 176 4.95 5.75 -5.62
N GLY A 177 3.94 6.33 -6.28
CA GLY A 177 3.95 6.58 -7.71
C GLY A 177 3.48 5.38 -8.54
N ASN A 178 4.18 5.11 -9.64
CA ASN A 178 3.78 4.10 -10.60
C ASN A 178 4.31 2.72 -10.23
N ASN A 179 3.45 1.71 -10.36
CA ASN A 179 3.75 0.31 -10.10
C ASN A 179 3.22 -0.54 -11.25
N THR A 180 3.78 -1.74 -11.41
CA THR A 180 3.30 -2.73 -12.36
C THR A 180 2.82 -3.97 -11.64
N ILE A 181 1.66 -4.48 -12.03
CA ILE A 181 1.10 -5.74 -11.56
C ILE A 181 0.99 -6.67 -12.77
N ARG A 182 1.81 -7.72 -12.80
CA ARG A 182 1.71 -8.76 -13.82
C ARG A 182 0.94 -9.96 -13.27
N ILE A 183 -0.02 -10.43 -14.06
CA ILE A 183 -0.79 -11.65 -13.80
C ILE A 183 -0.57 -12.56 -15.01
N GLN A 184 -0.06 -13.75 -14.76
CA GLN A 184 0.31 -14.72 -15.80
C GLN A 184 -0.28 -16.10 -15.50
N GLY A 185 -0.50 -16.88 -16.57
CA GLY A 185 -0.80 -18.30 -16.42
C GLY A 185 0.37 -19.08 -15.84
N LYS A 186 0.09 -20.26 -15.29
CA LYS A 186 1.14 -21.20 -14.85
C LYS A 186 0.86 -22.63 -15.25
N SER A 187 -0.28 -23.18 -14.84
CA SER A 187 -0.66 -24.57 -15.14
C SER A 187 -2.15 -24.82 -14.94
N GLY A 188 -2.68 -25.88 -15.53
CA GLY A 188 -4.08 -26.28 -15.37
C GLY A 188 -5.01 -25.51 -16.31
N ALA A 189 -6.22 -25.20 -15.84
CA ALA A 189 -7.22 -24.52 -16.65
C ALA A 189 -6.76 -23.13 -17.10
N ALA A 190 -7.09 -22.80 -18.35
CA ALA A 190 -6.90 -21.47 -18.88
C ALA A 190 -7.97 -20.51 -18.31
N PHE A 191 -7.57 -19.27 -18.07
CA PHE A 191 -8.47 -18.20 -17.63
C PHE A 191 -8.39 -16.98 -18.54
N PHE A 192 -9.40 -16.13 -18.42
CA PHE A 192 -9.53 -14.86 -19.10
C PHE A 192 -9.70 -13.77 -18.05
N GLN A 193 -8.98 -12.67 -18.18
CA GLN A 193 -9.00 -11.57 -17.22
C GLN A 193 -9.97 -10.50 -17.72
N ASP A 194 -10.77 -9.93 -16.82
CA ASP A 194 -11.71 -8.84 -17.10
C ASP A 194 -11.11 -7.51 -16.62
N TYR A 195 -10.85 -7.39 -15.31
CA TYR A 195 -10.18 -6.22 -14.76
C TYR A 195 -9.48 -6.51 -13.44
N ILE A 196 -8.65 -5.57 -13.03
CA ILE A 196 -8.21 -5.46 -11.64
C ILE A 196 -8.79 -4.21 -10.98
N ILE A 197 -9.04 -4.31 -9.67
CA ILE A 197 -9.27 -3.16 -8.79
C ILE A 197 -8.18 -3.19 -7.72
N VAL A 198 -7.49 -2.07 -7.56
CA VAL A 198 -6.51 -1.87 -6.50
C VAL A 198 -7.00 -0.79 -5.56
N THR A 199 -7.19 -1.13 -4.28
CA THR A 199 -7.68 -0.19 -3.27
C THR A 199 -6.79 -0.15 -2.05
N ARG A 200 -6.83 0.97 -1.33
CA ARG A 200 -6.27 1.12 0.01
C ARG A 200 -7.15 2.12 0.76
N ALA A 201 -7.60 1.74 1.96
CA ALA A 201 -8.29 2.67 2.84
C ALA A 201 -7.34 3.77 3.32
N ALA A 202 -7.89 4.88 3.79
CA ALA A 202 -7.09 5.84 4.55
C ALA A 202 -6.46 5.11 5.76
N GLY A 203 -5.18 5.39 6.00
CA GLY A 203 -4.43 4.87 7.15
C GLY A 203 -4.65 5.72 8.40
#